data_AF-A0A7J3CV54-F1
#
_entry.id   AF-A0A7J3CV54-F1
#
_cell.length_a   1.000
_cell.length_b   1.000
_cell.length_c   1.000
_cell.angle_alpha   90.00
_cell.angle_beta   90.00
_cell.angle_gamma   90.00
#
_symmetry.space_group_name_H-M   'P 1'
#
loop_
_entity.id
_entity.type
_entity.pdbx_description
1 polymer ?
#
loop_
_entity_poly.entity_id
_entity_poly.type
_entity_poly.pdbx_seq_one_letter_code
_entity_poly.pdbx_strand_id
1 'polypeptide(L)'
;MKPFKFSYDKENDDLFIYLPDSRSAGAIEIGNFVFDFDEKENLVAIQIFEASKVFSKLVSKIFELSKIKEFRADIINFRNMAMIKLEIFADSGKETANITIPRIKEKSPSLNY
;
A
#
# COMPACT_ATOMS: atom_id res chain seq x y z
N MET A 1 -2.59 10.93 -7.63
CA MET A 1 -2.80 10.13 -6.40
C MET A 1 -4.28 10.02 -6.11
N LYS A 2 -4.79 8.80 -6.00
CA LYS A 2 -6.21 8.53 -5.74
C LYS A 2 -6.43 8.40 -4.23
N PRO A 3 -7.60 8.80 -3.69
CA PRO A 3 -7.95 8.50 -2.31
C PRO A 3 -8.27 7.01 -2.17
N PHE A 4 -7.73 6.39 -1.12
CA PHE A 4 -8.01 5.02 -0.74
C PHE A 4 -8.84 5.03 0.55
N LYS A 5 -9.77 4.08 0.67
CA LYS A 5 -10.37 3.74 1.95
C LYS A 5 -9.34 2.95 2.76
N PHE A 6 -9.53 2.89 4.07
CA PHE A 6 -8.69 2.07 4.92
C PHE A 6 -9.48 1.50 6.10
N SER A 7 -8.95 0.42 6.68
CA SER A 7 -9.41 -0.19 7.91
C SER A 7 -8.18 -0.60 8.71
N TYR A 8 -8.14 -0.23 9.99
CA TYR A 8 -7.06 -0.59 10.88
C TYR A 8 -7.60 -1.53 11.96
N ASP A 9 -7.07 -2.74 11.99
CA ASP A 9 -7.30 -3.72 13.04
C ASP A 9 -6.24 -3.54 14.12
N LYS A 10 -6.65 -2.97 15.26
CA LYS A 10 -5.77 -2.72 16.40
C LYS A 10 -5.37 -4.01 17.13
N GLU A 11 -6.19 -5.05 17.09
CA GLU A 11 -5.89 -6.31 17.79
C GLU A 11 -4.79 -7.08 17.07
N ASN A 12 -4.82 -7.06 15.75
CA ASN A 12 -3.83 -7.73 14.90
C ASN A 12 -2.69 -6.83 14.42
N ASP A 13 -2.75 -5.52 14.71
CA ASP A 13 -1.83 -4.48 14.18
C ASP A 13 -1.70 -4.56 12.65
N ASP A 14 -2.85 -4.67 11.99
CA ASP A 14 -2.96 -4.83 10.54
C ASP A 14 -3.71 -3.65 9.93
N LEU A 15 -3.12 -3.05 8.90
CA LEU A 15 -3.69 -1.91 8.20
C LEU A 15 -3.97 -2.30 6.76
N PHE A 16 -5.26 -2.27 6.40
CA PHE A 16 -5.72 -2.52 5.05
C PHE A 16 -6.15 -1.22 4.38
N ILE A 17 -5.57 -0.90 3.22
CA ILE A 17 -5.80 0.32 2.44
C ILE A 17 -6.28 -0.11 1.06
N TYR A 18 -7.44 0.34 0.58
CA TYR A 18 -8.05 -0.20 -0.65
C TYR A 18 -8.92 0.79 -1.43
N LEU A 19 -9.06 0.56 -2.72
CA LEU A 19 -10.07 1.20 -3.56
C LEU A 19 -11.38 0.41 -3.50
N PRO A 20 -12.52 1.03 -3.13
CA PRO A 20 -13.81 0.35 -3.18
C PRO A 20 -14.12 -0.07 -4.62
N ASP A 21 -14.87 -1.17 -4.77
CA ASP A 21 -15.35 -1.69 -6.06
C ASP A 21 -14.26 -2.10 -7.05
N SER A 22 -13.01 -2.13 -6.60
CA SER A 22 -11.87 -2.62 -7.39
C SER A 22 -11.61 -4.09 -7.09
N ARG A 23 -11.24 -4.87 -8.12
CA ARG A 23 -10.94 -6.29 -8.00
C ARG A 23 -9.45 -6.54 -8.14
N SER A 24 -8.85 -7.23 -7.17
CA SER A 24 -7.49 -7.73 -7.28
C SER A 24 -7.43 -8.87 -8.31
N ALA A 25 -6.44 -8.80 -9.19
CA ALA A 25 -6.08 -9.83 -10.16
C ALA A 25 -4.75 -10.52 -9.80
N GLY A 26 -3.99 -9.96 -8.86
CA GLY A 26 -2.75 -10.52 -8.36
C GLY A 26 -2.14 -9.66 -7.26
N ALA A 27 -1.40 -10.31 -6.35
CA ALA A 27 -0.76 -9.67 -5.22
C ALA A 27 0.75 -9.88 -5.24
N ILE A 28 1.48 -8.92 -4.69
CA ILE A 28 2.92 -9.01 -4.44
C ILE A 28 3.15 -8.86 -2.94
N GLU A 29 3.73 -9.88 -2.32
CA GLU A 29 4.11 -9.86 -0.90
C GLU A 29 5.61 -9.54 -0.76
N ILE A 30 5.94 -8.47 -0.04
CA ILE A 30 7.32 -8.07 0.25
C ILE A 30 7.42 -7.64 1.71
N GLY A 31 8.03 -8.49 2.52
CA GLY A 31 8.18 -8.25 3.96
C GLY A 31 6.81 -8.10 4.61
N ASN A 32 6.57 -6.94 5.23
CA ASN A 32 5.32 -6.62 5.92
C ASN A 32 4.22 -6.05 4.99
N PHE A 33 4.44 -6.01 3.68
CA PHE A 33 3.51 -5.43 2.73
C PHE A 33 2.93 -6.48 1.79
N VAL A 34 1.63 -6.36 1.51
CA VAL A 34 0.95 -6.99 0.38
C VAL A 34 0.44 -5.89 -0.53
N PHE A 35 0.79 -5.92 -1.80
CA PHE A 35 0.31 -4.97 -2.81
C PHE A 35 -0.58 -5.70 -3.82
N ASP A 36 -1.85 -5.33 -3.88
CA ASP A 36 -2.81 -5.88 -4.83
C ASP A 36 -2.92 -5.01 -6.09
N PHE A 37 -2.93 -5.68 -7.23
CA PHE A 37 -3.03 -5.05 -8.55
C PHE A 37 -4.24 -5.58 -9.33
N ASP A 38 -4.89 -4.70 -10.10
CA ASP A 38 -5.91 -5.12 -11.06
C ASP A 38 -5.30 -5.68 -12.36
N GLU A 39 -6.15 -6.14 -13.28
CA GLU A 39 -5.74 -6.68 -14.59
C GLU A 39 -4.99 -5.66 -15.47
N LYS A 40 -5.07 -4.37 -15.14
CA LYS A 40 -4.41 -3.27 -15.84
C LYS A 40 -3.15 -2.79 -15.11
N GLU A 41 -2.64 -3.58 -14.16
CA GLU A 41 -1.46 -3.27 -13.32
C GLU A 41 -1.64 -2.01 -12.44
N ASN A 42 -2.88 -1.58 -12.16
CA ASN A 42 -3.12 -0.49 -11.21
C ASN A 42 -3.10 -1.02 -9.78
N LEU A 43 -2.47 -0.28 -8.86
CA LEU A 43 -2.55 -0.57 -7.43
C LEU A 43 -3.99 -0.36 -6.93
N VAL A 44 -4.60 -1.40 -6.38
CA VAL A 44 -5.98 -1.38 -5.88
C VAL A 44 -6.09 -1.60 -4.38
N ALA A 45 -5.14 -2.30 -3.76
CA ALA A 45 -5.06 -2.39 -2.31
C ALA A 45 -3.63 -2.57 -1.80
N ILE A 46 -3.44 -2.26 -0.53
CA ILE A 46 -2.21 -2.43 0.23
C ILE A 46 -2.60 -2.98 1.60
N GLN A 47 -2.01 -4.10 2.01
CA GLN A 47 -2.07 -4.58 3.38
C GLN A 47 -0.70 -4.39 4.03
N ILE A 48 -0.70 -3.95 5.29
CA ILE A 48 0.52 -3.67 6.05
C ILE A 48 0.43 -4.39 7.39
N PHE A 49 1.19 -5.47 7.53
CA PHE A 49 1.33 -6.22 8.78
C PHE A 49 2.28 -5.52 9.76
N GLU A 50 2.06 -5.66 11.06
CA GLU A 50 2.80 -4.91 12.09
C GLU A 50 2.81 -3.40 11.78
N ALA A 51 1.65 -2.86 11.41
CA ALA A 51 1.51 -1.52 10.85
C ALA A 51 2.14 -0.46 11.75
N SER A 52 1.95 -0.56 13.07
CA SER A 52 2.54 0.38 14.04
C SER A 52 4.06 0.45 13.95
N LYS A 53 4.72 -0.71 13.85
CA LYS A 53 6.18 -0.85 13.71
C LYS A 53 6.65 -0.36 12.35
N VAL A 54 5.93 -0.69 11.29
CA VAL A 54 6.23 -0.24 9.93
C VAL A 54 6.19 1.29 9.83
N PHE A 55 5.12 1.92 10.33
CA PHE A 55 4.98 3.37 10.28
C PHE A 55 6.02 4.07 11.15
N SER A 56 6.39 3.51 12.31
CA SER A 56 7.46 4.07 13.15
C SER A 56 8.80 4.24 12.41
N LYS A 57 9.01 3.49 11.31
CA LYS A 57 10.20 3.55 10.46
C LYS A 57 9.98 4.30 9.14
N LEU A 58 8.76 4.29 8.61
CA LEU A 58 8.44 4.87 7.30
C LEU A 58 8.12 6.36 7.35
N VAL A 59 7.59 6.87 8.46
CA VAL A 59 7.20 8.28 8.60
C VAL A 59 8.01 8.98 9.67
N SER A 60 8.23 10.29 9.48
CA SER A 60 9.10 11.07 10.36
C SER A 60 8.46 11.40 11.71
N LYS A 61 7.13 11.41 11.76
CA LYS A 61 6.37 11.62 12.99
C LYS A 61 5.58 10.36 13.31
N ILE A 62 5.56 10.01 14.60
CA ILE A 62 4.75 8.92 15.09
C ILE A 62 3.29 9.39 15.07
N PHE A 63 2.45 8.67 14.33
CA PHE A 63 0.99 8.84 14.38
C PHE A 63 0.37 7.63 15.05
N GLU A 64 -0.65 7.88 15.85
CA GLU A 64 -1.61 6.83 16.16
C GLU A 64 -2.37 6.50 14.86
N LEU A 65 -2.26 5.25 14.39
CA LEU A 65 -2.92 4.80 13.16
C LEU A 65 -4.44 5.02 13.20
N SER A 66 -5.03 4.98 14.41
CA SER A 66 -6.45 5.29 14.65
C SER A 66 -6.83 6.75 14.40
N LYS A 67 -5.86 7.67 14.29
CA LYS A 67 -6.08 9.11 14.02
C LYS A 67 -5.85 9.46 12.55
N ILE A 68 -5.57 8.47 11.70
CA ILE A 68 -5.48 8.70 10.26
C ILE A 68 -6.87 9.05 9.74
N LYS A 69 -6.94 10.06 8.88
CA LYS A 69 -8.17 10.55 8.25
C LYS A 69 -8.26 10.15 6.80
N GLU A 70 -7.12 10.15 6.10
CA GLU A 70 -7.08 9.88 4.67
C GLU A 70 -5.76 9.22 4.27
N PHE A 71 -5.87 8.25 3.37
CA PHE A 71 -4.75 7.69 2.63
C PHE A 71 -4.88 8.06 1.16
N ARG A 72 -3.76 8.47 0.55
CA ARG A 72 -3.64 8.54 -0.90
C ARG A 72 -2.46 7.71 -1.33
N ALA A 73 -2.66 6.91 -2.36
CA ALA A 73 -1.59 6.14 -2.97
C ALA A 73 -1.53 6.41 -4.48
N ASP A 74 -0.35 6.22 -5.03
CA ASP A 74 -0.11 6.25 -6.46
C ASP A 74 1.10 5.39 -6.78
N ILE A 75 1.14 4.89 -8.01
CA ILE A 75 2.25 4.09 -8.50
C ILE A 75 2.92 4.81 -9.66
N ILE A 76 4.23 4.97 -9.55
CA ILE A 76 5.06 5.59 -10.57
C ILE A 76 6.03 4.53 -11.08
N ASN A 77 5.85 4.15 -12.34
CA ASN A 77 6.66 3.11 -12.96
C ASN A 77 7.95 3.70 -13.55
N PHE A 78 9.11 3.17 -13.14
CA PHE A 78 10.44 3.57 -13.61
C PHE A 78 11.25 2.34 -14.07
N ARG A 79 11.41 2.18 -15.39
CA ARG A 79 12.15 1.06 -16.00
C ARG A 79 11.66 -0.32 -15.51
N ASN A 80 12.41 -0.95 -14.60
CA ASN A 80 12.18 -2.26 -14.00
C ASN A 80 11.74 -2.18 -12.53
N MET A 81 11.42 -0.99 -12.03
CA MET A 81 10.92 -0.75 -10.68
C MET A 81 9.60 0.01 -10.73
N ALA A 82 8.81 -0.15 -9.69
CA ALA A 82 7.66 0.68 -9.38
C ALA A 82 7.89 1.38 -8.04
N MET A 83 7.62 2.68 -8.00
CA MET A 83 7.59 3.46 -6.77
C MET A 83 6.14 3.66 -6.36
N ILE A 84 5.78 3.12 -5.21
CA ILE A 84 4.49 3.36 -4.57
C ILE A 84 4.67 4.55 -3.64
N LYS A 85 4.03 5.66 -3.99
CA LYS A 85 4.01 6.87 -3.15
C LYS A 85 2.77 6.83 -2.29
N LEU A 86 2.96 6.95 -0.98
CA LEU A 86 1.90 7.04 0.03
C LEU A 86 1.87 8.45 0.58
N GLU A 87 0.68 9.04 0.69
CA GLU A 87 0.42 10.23 1.48
C GLU A 87 -0.57 9.88 2.58
N ILE A 88 -0.19 10.18 3.81
CA ILE A 88 -0.96 9.91 5.02
C ILE A 88 -1.36 11.25 5.61
N PHE A 89 -2.65 11.43 5.82
CA PHE A 89 -3.19 12.64 6.43
C PHE A 89 -3.79 12.27 7.80
N ALA A 90 -3.24 12.86 8.86
CA ALA A 90 -3.71 12.71 10.23
C ALA A 90 -3.93 14.10 10.85
N ASP A 91 -4.49 14.15 12.06
CA ASP A 91 -4.70 15.40 12.79
C ASP A 91 -3.41 16.21 13.01
N SER A 92 -2.30 15.51 13.18
CA SER A 92 -0.96 16.08 13.36
C SER A 92 -0.30 16.57 12.06
N GLY A 93 -0.98 16.43 10.92
CA GLY A 93 -0.53 16.89 9.61
C GLY A 93 -0.39 15.77 8.58
N LYS A 94 0.39 16.08 7.53
CA LYS A 94 0.62 15.21 6.38
C LYS A 94 2.03 14.61 6.45
N GLU A 95 2.16 13.32 6.14
CA GLU A 95 3.43 12.69 5.82
C GLU A 95 3.38 11.97 4.48
N THR A 96 4.56 11.69 3.97
CA THR A 96 4.75 10.94 2.75
C THR A 96 5.75 9.82 2.98
N ALA A 97 5.48 8.67 2.36
CA ALA A 97 6.38 7.53 2.35
C ALA A 97 6.50 7.00 0.92
N ASN A 98 7.69 6.55 0.54
CA ASN A 98 7.92 5.97 -0.78
C ASN A 98 8.41 4.54 -0.59
N ILE A 99 7.76 3.59 -1.25
CA ILE A 99 8.14 2.19 -1.27
C ILE A 99 8.53 1.86 -2.69
N THR A 100 9.71 1.26 -2.87
CA THR A 100 10.18 0.85 -4.20
C THR A 100 10.14 -0.66 -4.29
N ILE A 101 9.44 -1.18 -5.29
CA ILE A 101 9.32 -2.61 -5.57
C ILE A 101 9.80 -2.92 -7.00
N PRO A 102 10.32 -4.13 -7.27
CA PRO A 102 10.55 -4.57 -8.64
C PRO A 102 9.24 -4.56 -9.44
N ARG A 103 9.29 -4.14 -10.70
CA ARG A 103 8.14 -4.23 -11.59
C ARG A 103 8.03 -5.67 -12.09
N ILE A 104 6.93 -6.35 -11.76
CA ILE A 104 6.60 -7.64 -12.34
C ILE A 104 5.97 -7.39 -13.70
N LYS A 105 6.67 -7.78 -14.78
CA LYS A 105 6.20 -7.63 -16.17
C LYS A 105 5.62 -8.91 -16.75
N GLU A 106 5.95 -10.05 -16.16
CA GLU A 106 5.57 -11.35 -16.68
C GLU A 106 4.75 -12.08 -15.62
N LYS A 107 3.62 -12.66 -16.04
CA LYS A 107 2.85 -13.56 -15.19
C LYS A 107 3.71 -14.77 -14.86
N SER A 108 3.52 -15.31 -13.66
CA SER A 108 4.15 -16.58 -13.31
C SER A 108 3.81 -17.63 -14.39
N PRO A 109 4.81 -18.37 -14.92
CA PRO A 109 4.57 -19.44 -15.87
C PRO A 109 3.56 -20.49 -15.34
N SER A 110 3.46 -20.61 -14.02
CA SER A 110 2.52 -21.49 -13.33
C SER A 110 1.05 -21.08 -13.46
N LEU A 111 0.76 -19.88 -13.96
CA LEU A 111 -0.60 -19.36 -14.18
C LEU A 111 -1.07 -19.53 -15.64
N ASN A 112 -0.29 -20.19 -16.51
CA ASN A 112 -0.62 -20.41 -17.92
C ASN A 112 -1.39 -21.72 -18.19
N TYR A 113 -2.09 -22.28 -17.20
CA TYR A 113 -2.90 -23.49 -17.34
C TYR A 113 -4.39 -23.19 -17.48
#